data_AF-A0A7V9HE51-F1
#
_entry.id   AF-A0A7V9HE51-F1
#
_cell.length_a   1.000
_cell.length_b   1.000
_cell.length_c   1.000
_cell.angle_alpha   90.00
_cell.angle_beta   90.00
_cell.angle_gamma   90.00
#
_symmetry.space_group_name_H-M   'P 1'
#
loop_
_entity.id
_entity.type
_entity.pdbx_description
1 polymer ?
#
loop_
_entity_poly.entity_id
_entity_poly.type
_entity_poly.pdbx_seq_one_letter_code
_entity_poly.pdbx_strand_id
1 'polypeptide(L)'
;VGATATIDAEVAGLGVDALTANPLLGTDSLEPLILGARARGSGVFVLVRTSNPGAADLLDLPLATGGTLWERIAELVNELGKPSRGAVSGLSDVGAVTGATAPEHLERMRELMPSTPFLLPGVGAQGGNVGALAAAFHPGRAAGLVTASRSIVNAHESAGSSPATAARREAERLRELAWSLG
;
A
#
# COMPACT_ATOMS: atom_id res chain seq x y z
N VAL A 1 2.26 15.48 -3.33
CA VAL A 1 1.50 16.51 -2.57
C VAL A 1 2.44 17.62 -2.17
N GLY A 2 2.00 18.87 -2.23
CA GLY A 2 2.85 20.02 -1.90
C GLY A 2 3.28 20.81 -3.12
N ALA A 3 4.23 21.71 -2.91
CA ALA A 3 4.96 22.42 -3.93
C ALA A 3 6.44 22.42 -3.56
N THR A 4 7.33 22.41 -4.55
CA THR A 4 8.78 22.44 -4.31
C THR A 4 9.32 23.76 -4.81
N ALA A 5 9.99 24.51 -3.94
CA ALA A 5 10.74 25.69 -4.34
C ALA A 5 11.96 25.24 -5.15
N THR A 6 12.03 25.67 -6.41
CA THR A 6 13.21 25.52 -7.25
C THR A 6 13.88 26.88 -7.45
N ILE A 7 15.07 26.87 -8.05
CA ILE A 7 15.89 28.08 -8.26
C ILE A 7 15.12 29.12 -9.09
N ASP A 8 14.23 28.67 -9.98
CA ASP A 8 13.53 29.52 -10.94
C ASP A 8 12.04 29.72 -10.63
N ALA A 9 11.37 28.77 -9.95
CA ALA A 9 9.95 28.88 -9.62
C ALA A 9 9.48 27.87 -8.56
N GLU A 10 8.30 28.13 -8.00
CA GLU A 10 7.56 27.13 -7.23
C GLU A 10 6.85 26.15 -8.17
N VAL A 11 7.19 24.87 -8.09
CA VAL A 11 6.56 23.83 -8.90
C VAL A 11 5.37 23.25 -8.13
N ALA A 12 4.16 23.45 -8.66
CA ALA A 12 2.94 22.89 -8.09
C ALA A 12 2.97 21.35 -8.13
N GLY A 13 2.62 20.71 -7.02
CA GLY A 13 2.53 19.26 -6.94
C GLY A 13 1.30 18.71 -7.67
N LEU A 14 1.36 17.41 -7.98
CA LEU A 14 0.41 16.66 -8.82
C LEU A 14 -1.05 16.58 -8.32
N GLY A 15 -1.40 17.16 -7.17
CA GLY A 15 -2.76 17.12 -6.63
C GLY A 15 -3.29 15.71 -6.27
N VAL A 16 -2.41 14.77 -5.92
CA VAL A 16 -2.77 13.38 -5.57
C VAL A 16 -3.32 13.25 -4.14
N ASP A 17 -4.22 12.29 -3.92
CA ASP A 17 -4.78 11.97 -2.60
C ASP A 17 -3.82 11.18 -1.70
N ALA A 18 -2.82 10.51 -2.29
CA ALA A 18 -1.78 9.82 -1.55
C ALA A 18 -0.48 9.72 -2.33
N LEU A 19 0.64 9.52 -1.61
CA LEU A 19 1.96 9.25 -2.18
C LEU A 19 2.58 8.00 -1.55
N THR A 20 3.55 7.38 -2.22
CA THR A 20 4.36 6.31 -1.63
C THR A 20 5.71 6.84 -1.16
N ALA A 21 6.16 6.46 0.04
CA ALA A 21 7.42 6.89 0.63
C ALA A 21 8.32 5.71 1.02
N ASN A 22 9.64 5.88 0.89
CA ASN A 22 10.63 4.88 1.29
C ASN A 22 11.14 5.20 2.70
N PRO A 23 11.09 4.25 3.67
CA PRO A 23 11.48 4.49 5.05
C PRO A 23 12.99 4.41 5.31
N LEU A 24 13.82 4.17 4.28
CA LEU A 24 15.26 3.87 4.44
C LEU A 24 16.02 4.92 5.27
N LEU A 25 15.62 6.19 5.19
CA LEU A 25 16.28 7.29 5.89
C LEU A 25 15.76 7.52 7.31
N GLY A 26 14.79 6.73 7.77
CA GLY A 26 14.22 6.83 9.11
C GLY A 26 13.04 7.79 9.22
N THR A 27 12.53 7.91 10.46
CA THR A 27 11.28 8.59 10.80
C THR A 27 11.32 10.10 10.51
N ASP A 28 12.45 10.74 10.77
CA ASP A 28 12.67 12.18 10.54
C ASP A 28 12.57 12.55 9.05
N SER A 29 12.85 11.63 8.14
CA SER A 29 12.60 11.80 6.70
C SER A 29 11.14 11.64 6.28
N LEU A 30 10.36 10.84 7.04
CA LEU A 30 8.95 10.56 6.77
C LEU A 30 8.02 11.63 7.33
N GLU A 31 8.34 12.18 8.50
CA GLU A 31 7.52 13.16 9.21
C GLU A 31 7.14 14.38 8.35
N PRO A 32 8.08 15.05 7.63
CA PRO A 32 7.72 16.17 6.76
C PRO A 32 6.77 15.79 5.63
N LEU A 33 6.92 14.58 5.07
CA LEU A 33 6.02 14.07 4.02
C LEU A 33 4.61 13.83 4.56
N ILE A 34 4.51 13.24 5.75
CA ILE A 34 3.24 12.94 6.42
C ILE A 34 2.53 14.25 6.81
N LEU A 35 3.24 15.20 7.41
CA LEU A 35 2.68 16.51 7.78
C LEU A 35 2.22 17.29 6.55
N GLY A 36 3.03 17.30 5.49
CA GLY A 36 2.67 17.94 4.22
C GLY A 36 1.47 17.30 3.53
N ALA A 37 1.33 15.98 3.60
CA ALA A 37 0.15 15.27 3.09
C ALA A 37 -1.10 15.61 3.91
N ARG A 38 -1.00 15.57 5.25
CA ARG A 38 -2.09 15.93 6.18
C ARG A 38 -2.63 17.33 5.96
N ALA A 39 -1.75 18.32 5.81
CA ALA A 39 -2.14 19.70 5.58
C ALA A 39 -2.99 19.89 4.31
N ARG A 40 -3.01 18.89 3.42
CA ARG A 40 -3.72 18.91 2.13
C ARG A 40 -4.86 17.87 2.07
N GLY A 41 -5.16 17.20 3.18
CA GLY A 41 -6.17 16.15 3.22
C GLY A 41 -5.77 14.87 2.49
N SER A 42 -4.47 14.59 2.39
CA SER A 42 -3.91 13.44 1.67
C SER A 42 -3.19 12.48 2.62
N GLY A 43 -2.91 11.26 2.16
CA GLY A 43 -2.20 10.22 2.91
C GLY A 43 -0.81 9.86 2.36
N VAL A 44 -0.13 8.97 3.07
CA VAL A 44 1.19 8.42 2.68
C VAL A 44 1.20 6.91 2.86
N PHE A 45 1.63 6.16 1.85
CA PHE A 45 1.88 4.72 1.94
C PHE A 45 3.39 4.46 2.05
N VAL A 46 3.84 3.91 3.16
CA VAL A 46 5.26 3.64 3.40
C VAL A 46 5.61 2.23 2.93
N LEU A 47 6.74 2.05 2.24
CA LEU A 47 7.22 0.72 1.83
C LEU A 47 7.57 -0.12 3.07
N VAL A 48 6.86 -1.22 3.33
CA VAL A 48 7.13 -2.10 4.48
C VAL A 48 7.82 -3.38 4.03
N ARG A 49 7.17 -4.15 3.16
CA ARG A 49 7.73 -5.37 2.58
C ARG A 49 7.01 -5.70 1.29
N THR A 50 7.71 -5.60 0.17
CA THR A 50 7.17 -5.84 -1.17
C THR A 50 7.34 -7.30 -1.59
N SER A 51 6.69 -7.71 -2.68
CA SER A 51 6.64 -9.12 -3.14
C SER A 51 7.82 -9.54 -4.04
N ASN A 52 8.73 -8.63 -4.38
CA ASN A 52 9.89 -8.96 -5.22
C ASN A 52 10.91 -9.80 -4.43
N PRO A 53 11.63 -10.75 -5.08
CA PRO A 53 12.60 -11.62 -4.41
C PRO A 53 13.66 -10.88 -3.58
N GLY A 54 14.19 -9.77 -4.09
CA GLY A 54 15.20 -8.95 -3.40
C GLY A 54 14.68 -8.23 -2.14
N ALA A 55 13.39 -8.32 -1.80
CA ALA A 55 12.90 -7.85 -0.51
C ALA A 55 13.61 -8.58 0.64
N ALA A 56 13.91 -9.87 0.50
CA ALA A 56 14.55 -10.67 1.53
C ALA A 56 15.99 -10.25 1.84
N ASP A 57 16.69 -9.64 0.89
CA ASP A 57 18.10 -9.23 1.03
C ASP A 57 18.32 -8.26 2.20
N LEU A 58 17.32 -7.43 2.50
CA LEU A 58 17.37 -6.44 3.58
C LEU A 58 16.21 -6.60 4.57
N LEU A 59 14.99 -6.78 4.07
CA LEU A 59 13.79 -6.63 4.89
C LEU A 59 13.55 -7.83 5.81
N ASP A 60 14.08 -9.00 5.48
CA ASP A 60 14.00 -10.21 6.31
C ASP A 60 15.20 -10.41 7.22
N LEU A 61 16.16 -9.48 7.22
CA LEU A 61 17.30 -9.56 8.12
C LEU A 61 16.83 -9.50 9.57
N PRO A 62 17.29 -10.43 10.42
CA PRO A 62 16.94 -10.42 11.83
C PRO A 62 17.61 -9.23 12.52
N LEU A 63 16.86 -8.59 13.41
CA LEU A 63 17.39 -7.52 14.26
C LEU A 63 17.93 -8.10 15.57
N ALA A 64 18.98 -7.50 16.11
CA ALA A 64 19.52 -7.89 17.42
C ALA A 64 18.51 -7.72 18.56
N THR A 65 17.51 -6.85 18.37
CA THR A 65 16.39 -6.61 19.29
C THR A 65 15.27 -7.67 19.17
N GLY A 66 15.40 -8.62 18.24
CA GLY A 66 14.34 -9.55 17.87
C GLY A 66 13.50 -9.03 16.70
N GLY A 67 12.83 -9.96 16.01
CA GLY A 67 12.06 -9.69 14.80
C GLY A 67 12.94 -9.42 13.57
N THR A 68 12.31 -8.99 12.48
CA THR A 68 12.97 -8.60 11.22
C THR A 68 12.94 -7.09 10.98
N LEU A 69 13.74 -6.63 10.00
CA LEU A 69 13.72 -5.23 9.60
C LEU A 69 12.33 -4.77 9.14
N TRP A 70 11.59 -5.59 8.39
CA TRP A 70 10.25 -5.20 7.94
C TRP A 70 9.26 -5.08 9.10
N GLU A 71 9.35 -5.93 10.13
CA GLU A 71 8.51 -5.83 11.32
C GLU A 71 8.77 -4.50 12.02
N ARG A 72 10.05 -4.10 12.12
CA ARG A 72 10.40 -2.79 12.70
C ARG A 72 9.83 -1.63 11.89
N ILE A 73 9.86 -1.71 10.56
CA ILE A 73 9.24 -0.69 9.70
C ILE A 73 7.71 -0.68 9.90
N ALA A 74 7.07 -1.84 10.00
CA ALA A 74 5.63 -1.94 10.27
C ALA A 74 5.23 -1.25 11.58
N GLU A 75 5.98 -1.47 12.65
CA GLU A 75 5.80 -0.76 13.92
C GLU A 75 5.89 0.75 13.74
N LEU A 76 6.92 1.24 13.05
CA LEU A 76 7.10 2.68 12.79
C LEU A 76 5.91 3.27 12.03
N VAL A 77 5.41 2.56 11.01
CA VAL A 77 4.22 2.96 10.25
C VAL A 77 2.99 3.05 11.15
N ASN A 78 2.76 2.06 12.00
CA ASN A 78 1.65 2.08 12.95
C ASN A 78 1.77 3.25 13.93
N GLU A 79 2.96 3.49 14.50
CA GLU A 79 3.19 4.62 15.42
C GLU A 79 2.93 5.98 14.75
N LEU A 80 3.47 6.21 13.56
CA LEU A 80 3.27 7.44 12.78
C LEU A 80 1.79 7.68 12.41
N GLY A 81 1.03 6.59 12.27
CA GLY A 81 -0.38 6.62 11.93
C GLY A 81 -1.34 6.77 13.12
N LYS A 82 -0.90 6.53 14.36
CA LYS A 82 -1.76 6.62 15.56
C LYS A 82 -2.52 7.96 15.69
N PRO A 83 -1.89 9.13 15.46
CA PRO A 83 -2.55 10.42 15.66
C PRO A 83 -3.67 10.74 14.66
N SER A 84 -3.78 10.00 13.55
CA SER A 84 -4.63 10.37 12.40
C SER A 84 -5.76 9.39 12.12
N ARG A 85 -6.10 8.52 13.07
CA ARG A 85 -7.17 7.54 12.89
C ARG A 85 -8.51 8.24 12.67
N GLY A 86 -9.13 7.98 11.52
CA GLY A 86 -10.44 8.51 11.18
C GLY A 86 -11.51 8.01 12.15
N ALA A 87 -12.36 8.91 12.65
CA ALA A 87 -13.40 8.56 13.62
C ALA A 87 -14.43 7.54 13.10
N VAL A 88 -14.65 7.51 11.78
CA VAL A 88 -15.62 6.61 11.14
C VAL A 88 -14.95 5.30 10.67
N SER A 89 -13.83 5.40 9.96
CA SER A 89 -13.16 4.22 9.38
C SER A 89 -12.29 3.46 10.38
N GLY A 90 -11.82 4.13 11.44
CA GLY A 90 -10.78 3.60 12.33
C GLY A 90 -9.41 3.45 11.66
N LEU A 91 -9.24 3.91 10.42
CA LEU A 91 -8.03 3.79 9.63
C LEU A 91 -7.19 5.08 9.67
N SER A 92 -5.88 4.92 9.59
CA SER A 92 -4.91 6.02 9.54
C SER A 92 -4.72 6.57 8.12
N ASP A 93 -4.26 7.82 8.02
CA ASP A 93 -3.72 8.42 6.80
C ASP A 93 -2.29 7.96 6.44
N VAL A 94 -1.63 7.22 7.34
CA VAL A 94 -0.37 6.54 7.07
C VAL A 94 -0.66 5.07 6.79
N GLY A 95 -0.50 4.68 5.54
CA GLY A 95 -0.65 3.32 5.03
C GLY A 95 0.69 2.59 4.87
N ALA A 96 0.60 1.31 4.51
CA ALA A 96 1.74 0.46 4.20
C ALA A 96 1.64 -0.08 2.78
N VAL A 97 2.76 -0.11 2.04
CA VAL A 97 2.88 -0.90 0.82
C VAL A 97 3.39 -2.28 1.19
N THR A 98 2.57 -3.29 0.96
CA THR A 98 2.84 -4.67 1.35
C THR A 98 2.66 -5.63 0.17
N GLY A 99 3.49 -6.66 0.15
CA GLY A 99 3.42 -7.75 -0.82
C GLY A 99 2.28 -8.68 -0.49
N ALA A 100 1.59 -9.14 -1.52
CA ALA A 100 0.43 -10.03 -1.42
C ALA A 100 0.77 -11.53 -1.57
N THR A 101 2.06 -11.88 -1.63
CA THR A 101 2.53 -13.21 -2.04
C THR A 101 2.74 -14.20 -0.90
N ALA A 102 2.61 -13.76 0.36
CA ALA A 102 2.90 -14.56 1.54
C ALA A 102 1.83 -14.30 2.64
N PRO A 103 0.82 -15.19 2.80
CA PRO A 103 -0.25 -15.01 3.78
C PRO A 103 0.25 -14.82 5.22
N GLU A 104 1.29 -15.55 5.62
CA GLU A 104 1.88 -15.48 6.96
C GLU A 104 2.45 -14.09 7.27
N HIS A 105 3.03 -13.42 6.27
CA HIS A 105 3.49 -12.04 6.43
C HIS A 105 2.31 -11.07 6.56
N LEU A 106 1.21 -11.28 5.83
CA LEU A 106 0.05 -10.40 5.89
C LEU A 106 -0.69 -10.45 7.23
N GLU A 107 -0.83 -11.65 7.81
CA GLU A 107 -1.41 -11.82 9.15
C GLU A 107 -0.57 -11.07 10.18
N ARG A 108 0.75 -11.31 10.19
CA ARG A 108 1.67 -10.63 11.09
C ARG A 108 1.71 -9.11 10.89
N MET A 109 1.67 -8.64 9.64
CA MET A 109 1.56 -7.21 9.32
C MET A 109 0.29 -6.60 9.88
N ARG A 110 -0.84 -7.30 9.78
CA ARG A 110 -2.12 -6.82 10.32
C ARG A 110 -2.09 -6.73 11.85
N GLU A 111 -1.46 -7.69 12.53
CA GLU A 111 -1.25 -7.63 13.98
C GLU A 111 -0.43 -6.40 14.39
N LEU A 112 0.67 -6.13 13.68
CA LEU A 112 1.56 -5.00 13.97
C LEU A 112 0.93 -3.65 13.60
N MET A 113 0.05 -3.64 12.59
CA MET A 113 -0.54 -2.44 12.01
C MET A 113 -2.08 -2.51 11.93
N PRO A 114 -2.80 -2.58 13.05
CA PRO A 114 -4.24 -2.88 13.07
C PRO A 114 -5.14 -1.81 12.44
N SER A 115 -4.66 -0.57 12.35
CA SER A 115 -5.41 0.57 11.80
C SER A 115 -4.82 1.11 10.50
N THR A 116 -3.85 0.42 9.91
CA THR A 116 -3.11 0.90 8.73
C THR A 116 -3.76 0.35 7.45
N PRO A 117 -4.10 1.21 6.47
CA PRO A 117 -4.52 0.74 5.15
C PRO A 117 -3.32 0.15 4.39
N PHE A 118 -3.53 -0.99 3.73
CA PHE A 118 -2.50 -1.69 2.94
C PHE A 118 -2.72 -1.44 1.45
N LEU A 119 -1.67 -0.98 0.78
CA LEU A 119 -1.55 -0.97 -0.67
C LEU A 119 -0.84 -2.26 -1.10
N LEU A 120 -1.51 -3.07 -1.91
CA LEU A 120 -1.09 -4.42 -2.31
C LEU A 120 -0.80 -4.46 -3.82
N PRO A 121 0.45 -4.23 -4.26
CA PRO A 121 0.79 -4.26 -5.66
C PRO A 121 0.79 -5.68 -6.24
N GLY A 122 0.22 -5.84 -7.43
CA GLY A 122 0.54 -6.99 -8.29
C GLY A 122 -0.26 -8.27 -8.06
N VAL A 123 -1.46 -8.20 -7.46
CA VAL A 123 -2.34 -9.37 -7.21
C VAL A 123 -2.96 -9.96 -8.51
N GLY A 124 -2.69 -9.38 -9.68
CA GLY A 124 -3.42 -9.68 -10.93
C GLY A 124 -2.79 -10.67 -11.93
N ALA A 125 -1.70 -11.37 -11.62
CA ALA A 125 -1.07 -12.28 -12.61
C ALA A 125 -0.54 -13.60 -12.04
N GLN A 126 -0.40 -13.70 -10.73
CA GLN A 126 -0.03 -14.94 -10.06
C GLN A 126 -1.32 -15.43 -9.41
N GLY A 127 -1.78 -16.63 -9.75
CA GLY A 127 -2.98 -17.27 -9.20
C GLY A 127 -2.90 -17.56 -7.70
N GLY A 128 -2.51 -16.57 -6.91
CA GLY A 128 -2.49 -16.61 -5.46
C GLY A 128 -3.92 -16.79 -4.97
N ASN A 129 -4.05 -17.64 -3.96
CA ASN A 129 -5.29 -17.86 -3.27
C ASN A 129 -5.79 -16.51 -2.75
N VAL A 130 -6.85 -15.98 -3.35
CA VAL A 130 -7.43 -14.68 -3.00
C VAL A 130 -7.77 -14.65 -1.51
N GLY A 131 -8.20 -15.79 -0.94
CA GLY A 131 -8.43 -15.98 0.50
C GLY A 131 -7.20 -15.69 1.38
N ALA A 132 -5.98 -15.85 0.86
CA ALA A 132 -4.75 -15.50 1.56
C ALA A 132 -4.61 -13.99 1.83
N LEU A 133 -5.43 -13.15 1.20
CA LEU A 133 -5.40 -11.70 1.37
C LEU A 133 -6.41 -11.20 2.41
N ALA A 134 -7.24 -12.08 3.00
CA ALA A 134 -8.30 -11.68 3.91
C ALA A 134 -7.79 -10.81 5.08
N ALA A 135 -6.62 -11.13 5.65
CA ALA A 135 -6.00 -10.35 6.72
C ALA A 135 -5.72 -8.89 6.32
N ALA A 136 -5.43 -8.63 5.04
CA ALA A 136 -5.18 -7.28 4.56
C ALA A 136 -6.45 -6.41 4.55
N PHE A 137 -7.63 -7.01 4.41
CA PHE A 137 -8.91 -6.31 4.39
C PHE A 137 -9.56 -6.18 5.76
N HIS A 138 -8.96 -6.67 6.85
CA HIS A 138 -9.45 -6.40 8.20
C HIS A 138 -9.09 -4.97 8.65
N PRO A 139 -9.97 -4.22 9.36
CA PRO A 139 -11.31 -4.59 9.85
C PRO A 139 -12.45 -4.40 8.83
N GLY A 140 -12.17 -3.92 7.63
CA GLY A 140 -13.16 -3.79 6.58
C GLY A 140 -12.55 -3.40 5.24
N ARG A 141 -13.33 -3.48 4.17
CA ARG A 141 -12.85 -3.37 2.76
C ARG A 141 -11.97 -2.16 2.46
N ALA A 142 -12.14 -1.04 3.18
CA ALA A 142 -11.31 0.16 3.02
C ALA A 142 -9.85 -0.02 3.50
N ALA A 143 -9.56 -1.06 4.29
CA ALA A 143 -8.23 -1.36 4.82
C ALA A 143 -7.27 -1.96 3.79
N GLY A 144 -7.77 -2.41 2.63
CA GLY A 144 -6.97 -3.03 1.57
C GLY A 144 -7.24 -2.41 0.20
N LEU A 145 -6.17 -1.98 -0.47
CA LEU A 145 -6.19 -1.49 -1.85
C LEU A 145 -5.33 -2.39 -2.71
N VAL A 146 -5.95 -3.15 -3.60
CA VAL A 146 -5.24 -4.01 -4.55
C VAL A 146 -4.98 -3.25 -5.84
N THR A 147 -3.72 -3.15 -6.26
CA THR A 147 -3.39 -2.51 -7.55
C THR A 147 -3.18 -3.54 -8.65
N ALA A 148 -3.78 -3.23 -9.80
CA ALA A 148 -3.62 -3.98 -11.04
C ALA A 148 -3.39 -2.97 -12.18
N SER A 149 -2.33 -3.17 -12.97
CA SER A 149 -2.00 -2.28 -14.08
C SER A 149 -1.95 -3.06 -15.38
N ARG A 150 -0.93 -3.89 -15.58
CA ARG A 150 -0.72 -4.65 -16.84
C ARG A 150 -1.88 -5.58 -17.17
N SER A 151 -2.46 -6.28 -16.19
CA SER A 151 -3.60 -7.17 -16.42
C SER A 151 -4.82 -6.43 -16.99
N ILE A 152 -5.02 -5.17 -16.58
CA ILE A 152 -6.12 -4.32 -17.05
C ILE A 152 -5.78 -3.66 -18.39
N VAL A 153 -4.62 -3.01 -18.49
CA VAL A 153 -4.21 -2.27 -19.69
C VAL A 153 -4.06 -3.19 -20.90
N ASN A 154 -3.51 -4.39 -20.69
CA ASN A 154 -3.25 -5.35 -21.76
C ASN A 154 -4.38 -6.37 -21.93
N ALA A 155 -5.49 -6.27 -21.19
CA ALA A 155 -6.60 -7.23 -21.23
C ALA A 155 -7.13 -7.47 -22.66
N HIS A 156 -7.05 -6.44 -23.51
CA HIS A 156 -7.55 -6.46 -24.88
C HIS A 156 -6.78 -7.40 -25.81
N GLU A 157 -5.49 -7.65 -25.53
CA GLU A 157 -4.63 -8.54 -26.33
C GLU A 157 -5.18 -9.97 -26.38
N SER A 158 -5.84 -10.41 -25.30
CA SER A 158 -6.46 -11.72 -25.17
C SER A 158 -7.99 -11.73 -25.31
N ALA A 159 -8.65 -10.57 -25.24
CA ALA A 159 -10.12 -10.48 -25.18
C ALA A 159 -10.81 -10.38 -26.54
N GLY A 160 -10.10 -9.98 -27.60
CA GLY A 160 -10.68 -9.72 -28.93
C GLY A 160 -11.70 -8.58 -28.96
N SER A 161 -11.74 -7.74 -27.92
CA SER A 161 -12.63 -6.57 -27.78
C SER A 161 -11.83 -5.28 -27.66
N SER A 162 -12.51 -4.13 -27.69
CA SER A 162 -11.82 -2.82 -27.59
C SER A 162 -11.03 -2.69 -26.28
N PRO A 163 -9.91 -1.93 -26.26
CA PRO A 163 -9.14 -1.64 -25.04
C PRO A 163 -9.98 -1.20 -23.85
N ALA A 164 -10.91 -0.26 -24.06
CA ALA A 164 -11.78 0.25 -23.00
C ALA A 164 -12.72 -0.84 -22.43
N THR A 165 -13.33 -1.64 -23.30
CA THR A 165 -14.22 -2.74 -22.89
C THR A 165 -13.47 -3.82 -22.13
N ALA A 166 -12.31 -4.23 -22.63
CA ALA A 166 -11.49 -5.27 -21.99
C ALA A 166 -10.96 -4.82 -20.63
N ALA A 167 -10.47 -3.58 -20.52
CA ALA A 167 -10.00 -3.00 -19.27
C ALA A 167 -11.12 -2.92 -18.23
N ARG A 168 -12.31 -2.45 -18.62
CA ARG A 168 -13.48 -2.38 -17.73
C ARG A 168 -13.86 -3.76 -17.20
N ARG A 169 -13.98 -4.76 -18.09
CA ARG A 169 -14.35 -6.13 -17.71
C ARG A 169 -13.36 -6.73 -16.72
N GLU A 170 -12.06 -6.54 -16.96
CA GLU A 170 -11.04 -7.06 -16.05
C GLU A 170 -11.03 -6.34 -14.70
N ALA A 171 -11.23 -5.01 -14.69
CA ALA A 171 -11.36 -4.24 -13.45
C ALA A 171 -12.59 -4.67 -12.63
N GLU A 172 -13.74 -4.89 -13.27
CA GLU A 172 -14.97 -5.37 -12.62
C GLU A 172 -14.76 -6.76 -12.01
N ARG A 173 -14.14 -7.68 -12.76
CA ARG A 173 -13.79 -9.04 -12.29
C ARG A 173 -12.88 -9.01 -11.07
N LEU A 174 -11.81 -8.19 -11.09
CA LEU A 174 -10.88 -8.05 -9.96
C LEU A 174 -11.55 -7.41 -8.74
N ARG A 175 -12.46 -6.45 -8.95
CA ARG A 175 -13.23 -5.84 -7.86
C ARG A 175 -14.13 -6.86 -7.17
N GLU A 176 -14.87 -7.67 -7.93
CA GLU A 176 -15.74 -8.71 -7.38
C GLU A 176 -14.94 -9.72 -6.55
N LEU A 177 -13.79 -10.12 -7.07
CA LEU A 177 -12.86 -11.02 -6.39
C LEU A 177 -12.35 -10.42 -5.08
N ALA A 178 -11.91 -9.16 -5.09
CA ALA A 178 -11.44 -8.48 -3.88
C ALA A 178 -12.57 -8.28 -2.85
N TRP A 179 -13.80 -8.00 -3.28
CA TRP A 179 -14.94 -7.81 -2.38
C TRP A 179 -15.50 -9.10 -1.80
N SER A 180 -15.21 -10.26 -2.41
CA SER A 180 -15.50 -11.54 -1.76
C SER A 180 -14.63 -11.85 -0.53
N LEU A 181 -13.58 -11.05 -0.28
CA LEU A 181 -12.67 -11.23 0.85
C LEU A 181 -13.06 -10.53 2.14
N GLY A 182 -14.03 -9.61 2.10
CA GLY A 182 -14.38 -8.77 3.25
C GLY A 182 -15.87 -8.51 3.38
#